data_AF-V2UV26-F1
#
_entry.id   AF-V2UV26-F1
#
_cell.length_a   1.000
_cell.length_b   1.000
_cell.length_c   1.000
_cell.angle_alpha   90.00
_cell.angle_beta   90.00
_cell.angle_gamma   90.00
#
_symmetry.space_group_name_H-M   'P 1'
#
loop_
_entity.id
_entity.type
_entity.pdbx_description
1 polymer ?
#
loop_
_entity_poly.entity_id
_entity_poly.type
_entity_poly.pdbx_seq_one_letter_code
_entity_poly.pdbx_strand_id
1 'polypeptide(L)'
;MKKERIHIDKISIKIEINHDPKKISSCYQIYSNDKYSFDDAVISYKAKKVSSEFDSVIKIQSFCTKDETSTGLKLSGNLYKFLYGHNVTGNSDIIDLILKTIDKLKHMNLVQPTDKQLEAIRLGQFRIHNIDIKRDIVFESKQNALQYLSHLKKNATYTHKEKAIFENGIYFGLGSKRWHICNYYKGREVEVNAKKSKTSRELKALADLMIRQEIRIHSKQLSTWDLRFGHQWLDFKSIDIFFSNLFEKTRIPTIELKNSNNSITDNSDRKFYNCVINGDYENLFSKSTINRKRKRFLEEYNIDIKSL
;
A
#
# COMPACT_ATOMS: atom_id res chain seq x y z
N MET A 1 15.66 8.07 10.41
CA MET A 1 14.46 7.33 9.96
C MET A 1 13.26 8.27 10.01
N LYS A 2 12.56 8.49 8.89
CA LYS A 2 11.38 9.37 8.82
C LYS A 2 10.13 8.53 8.56
N LYS A 3 9.10 8.68 9.40
CA LYS A 3 7.77 8.11 9.15
C LYS A 3 6.93 9.13 8.41
N GLU A 4 6.38 8.73 7.26
CA GLU A 4 5.47 9.58 6.51
C GLU A 4 4.05 9.56 7.10
N ARG A 5 3.19 10.45 6.60
CA ARG A 5 1.75 10.37 6.87
C ARG A 5 1.16 9.13 6.21
N ILE A 6 -0.02 8.74 6.66
CA ILE A 6 -0.74 7.64 6.03
C ILE A 6 -1.21 8.02 4.62
N HIS A 7 -1.33 7.04 3.74
CA HIS A 7 -1.95 7.18 2.43
C HIS A 7 -2.92 6.03 2.18
N ILE A 8 -3.92 6.28 1.33
CA ILE A 8 -4.82 5.23 0.85
C ILE A 8 -4.07 4.40 -0.19
N ASP A 9 -4.01 3.07 0.01
CA ASP A 9 -3.43 2.15 -0.95
C ASP A 9 -4.50 1.57 -1.87
N LYS A 10 -5.49 0.89 -1.29
CA LYS A 10 -6.56 0.23 -2.05
C LYS A 10 -7.88 0.46 -1.36
N ILE A 11 -8.94 0.56 -2.14
CA ILE A 11 -10.28 0.73 -1.59
C ILE A 11 -11.31 -0.05 -2.37
N SER A 12 -12.42 -0.39 -1.72
CA SER A 12 -13.65 -0.88 -2.32
C SER A 12 -14.83 -0.09 -1.73
N ILE A 13 -15.57 0.62 -2.58
CA ILE A 13 -16.67 1.49 -2.18
C ILE A 13 -17.95 1.20 -2.96
N LYS A 14 -19.07 1.69 -2.44
CA LYS A 14 -20.35 1.86 -3.13
C LYS A 14 -20.74 3.33 -3.11
N ILE A 15 -20.97 3.88 -4.29
CA ILE A 15 -21.40 5.26 -4.50
C ILE A 15 -22.66 5.25 -5.37
N GLU A 16 -23.52 6.24 -5.19
CA GLU A 16 -24.63 6.51 -6.11
C GLU A 16 -24.12 7.43 -7.22
N ILE A 17 -24.19 6.95 -8.45
CA ILE A 17 -23.69 7.70 -9.61
C ILE A 17 -24.39 7.23 -10.86
N ASN A 18 -24.85 8.16 -11.68
CA ASN A 18 -25.50 7.82 -12.94
C ASN A 18 -24.50 7.16 -13.90
N HIS A 19 -24.92 6.05 -14.49
CA HIS A 19 -24.18 5.29 -15.50
C HIS A 19 -25.14 4.38 -16.27
N ASP A 20 -24.71 3.93 -17.45
CA ASP A 20 -25.36 2.84 -18.17
C ASP A 20 -24.77 1.50 -17.68
N PRO A 21 -25.56 0.63 -17.03
CA PRO A 21 -25.10 -0.66 -16.55
C PRO A 21 -24.45 -1.52 -17.64
N LYS A 22 -24.91 -1.43 -18.90
CA LYS A 22 -24.36 -2.21 -20.02
C LYS A 22 -22.94 -1.78 -20.36
N LYS A 23 -22.63 -0.48 -20.31
CA LYS A 23 -21.28 0.05 -20.60
C LYS A 23 -20.23 -0.37 -19.56
N ILE A 24 -20.65 -0.53 -18.32
CA ILE A 24 -19.75 -0.82 -17.19
C ILE A 24 -19.73 -2.29 -16.76
N SER A 25 -20.34 -3.17 -17.55
CA SER A 25 -20.39 -4.61 -17.28
C SER A 25 -19.56 -5.39 -18.28
N SER A 26 -18.98 -6.50 -17.83
CA SER A 26 -18.32 -7.46 -18.73
C SER A 26 -19.32 -8.42 -19.38
N CYS A 27 -20.33 -8.83 -18.60
CA CYS A 27 -21.50 -9.55 -19.03
C CYS A 27 -22.63 -9.33 -18.00
N TYR A 28 -23.82 -9.84 -18.28
CA TYR A 28 -24.92 -9.90 -17.33
C TYR A 28 -25.34 -11.35 -17.11
N GLN A 29 -25.83 -11.64 -15.91
CA GLN A 29 -26.47 -12.89 -15.56
C GLN A 29 -27.96 -12.63 -15.37
N ILE A 30 -28.78 -13.51 -15.92
CA ILE A 30 -30.22 -13.50 -15.74
C ILE A 30 -30.53 -14.61 -14.75
N TYR A 31 -31.12 -14.25 -13.61
CA TYR A 31 -31.68 -15.21 -12.68
C TYR A 31 -33.18 -15.27 -12.91
N SER A 32 -33.69 -16.47 -13.14
CA SER A 32 -35.13 -16.67 -13.08
C SER A 32 -35.56 -16.63 -11.61
N ASN A 33 -36.71 -16.00 -11.34
CA ASN A 33 -37.33 -16.14 -10.03
C ASN A 33 -37.84 -17.58 -9.83
N ASP A 34 -38.27 -17.95 -8.62
CA ASP A 34 -38.81 -19.29 -8.34
C ASP A 34 -40.03 -19.67 -9.22
N LYS A 35 -40.62 -18.68 -9.91
CA LYS A 35 -41.73 -18.85 -10.85
C LYS A 35 -41.29 -19.17 -12.28
N TYR A 36 -39.98 -19.25 -12.53
CA TYR A 36 -39.39 -19.49 -13.85
C TYR A 36 -39.85 -18.52 -14.96
N SER A 37 -40.34 -17.33 -14.57
CA SER A 37 -40.83 -16.30 -15.50
C SER A 37 -39.66 -15.49 -16.06
N PHE A 38 -39.54 -15.43 -17.39
CA PHE A 38 -38.55 -14.58 -18.06
C PHE A 38 -38.87 -13.09 -17.91
N ASP A 39 -40.14 -12.73 -17.73
CA ASP A 39 -40.58 -11.34 -17.57
C ASP A 39 -40.23 -10.77 -16.18
N ASP A 40 -40.05 -11.65 -15.18
CA ASP A 40 -39.67 -11.29 -13.81
C ASP A 40 -38.18 -11.55 -13.51
N ALA A 41 -37.38 -11.76 -14.55
CA ALA A 41 -36.01 -12.21 -14.37
C ALA A 41 -35.10 -11.10 -13.82
N VAL A 42 -34.31 -11.42 -12.79
CA VAL A 42 -33.41 -10.46 -12.14
C VAL A 42 -32.09 -10.40 -12.92
N ILE A 43 -31.74 -9.20 -13.42
CA ILE A 43 -30.49 -8.97 -14.13
C ILE A 43 -29.38 -8.56 -13.14
N SER A 44 -28.28 -9.31 -13.15
CA SER A 44 -27.08 -8.99 -12.39
C SER A 44 -25.90 -8.72 -13.28
N TYR A 45 -25.36 -7.52 -13.14
CA TYR A 45 -24.24 -7.02 -13.92
C TYR A 45 -22.91 -7.48 -13.34
N LYS A 46 -22.08 -8.18 -14.13
CA LYS A 46 -20.75 -8.63 -13.69
C LYS A 46 -19.74 -7.49 -13.74
N ALA A 47 -18.81 -7.52 -12.79
CA ALA A 47 -17.77 -6.51 -12.70
C ALA A 47 -16.93 -6.45 -13.99
N LYS A 48 -16.63 -5.24 -14.43
CA LYS A 48 -15.73 -4.94 -15.54
C LYS A 48 -14.39 -4.45 -15.00
N LYS A 49 -13.30 -4.92 -15.61
CA LYS A 49 -11.96 -4.37 -15.39
C LYS A 49 -11.78 -3.16 -16.31
N VAL A 50 -11.30 -2.06 -15.76
CA VAL A 50 -11.01 -0.84 -16.50
C VAL A 50 -9.54 -0.52 -16.32
N SER A 51 -8.82 -0.43 -17.43
CA SER A 51 -7.41 -0.06 -17.47
C SER A 51 -7.26 1.45 -17.68
N SER A 52 -6.28 2.02 -17.02
CA SER A 52 -5.76 3.37 -17.32
C SER A 52 -4.72 3.31 -18.45
N GLU A 53 -4.33 4.47 -18.94
CA GLU A 53 -3.15 4.73 -19.79
C GLU A 53 -1.83 4.23 -19.18
N PHE A 54 -1.81 3.90 -17.89
CA PHE A 54 -0.68 3.32 -17.18
C PHE A 54 -0.79 1.80 -16.97
N ASP A 55 -1.69 1.13 -17.67
CA ASP A 55 -1.97 -0.32 -17.56
C ASP A 55 -2.40 -0.77 -16.16
N SER A 56 -2.73 0.20 -15.31
CA SER A 56 -3.23 -0.04 -13.96
C SER A 56 -4.74 -0.23 -14.01
N VAL A 57 -5.23 -1.24 -13.28
CA VAL A 57 -6.60 -1.74 -13.41
C VAL A 57 -7.41 -1.50 -12.14
N ILE A 58 -8.60 -0.96 -12.31
CA ILE A 58 -9.68 -0.95 -11.31
C ILE A 58 -10.83 -1.86 -11.75
N LYS A 59 -11.69 -2.24 -10.81
CA LYS A 59 -12.92 -2.98 -11.08
C LYS A 59 -14.11 -2.09 -10.78
N ILE A 60 -15.02 -2.01 -11.73
CA ILE A 60 -16.32 -1.34 -11.57
C ILE A 60 -17.45 -2.36 -11.75
N GLN A 61 -18.56 -2.17 -11.05
CA GLN A 61 -19.74 -3.02 -11.17
C GLN A 61 -21.00 -2.20 -10.89
N SER A 62 -21.97 -2.27 -11.79
CA SER A 62 -23.29 -1.72 -11.52
C SER A 62 -24.01 -2.54 -10.44
N PHE A 63 -24.78 -1.88 -9.59
CA PHE A 63 -25.74 -2.54 -8.71
C PHE A 63 -27.02 -1.70 -8.62
N CYS A 64 -28.17 -2.35 -8.55
CA CYS A 64 -29.43 -1.66 -8.26
C CYS A 64 -29.56 -1.45 -6.75
N THR A 65 -30.06 -0.28 -6.35
CA THR A 65 -30.58 -0.10 -4.99
C THR A 65 -31.92 -0.82 -4.85
N LYS A 66 -32.35 -1.09 -3.61
CA LYS A 66 -33.58 -1.86 -3.32
C LYS A 66 -34.83 -1.28 -3.97
N ASP A 67 -34.82 0.03 -4.24
CA ASP A 67 -35.96 0.74 -4.79
C ASP A 67 -35.97 0.78 -6.32
N GLU A 68 -35.05 0.05 -6.99
CA GLU A 68 -34.90 -0.14 -8.45
C GLU A 68 -34.79 1.15 -9.31
N THR A 69 -34.90 2.31 -8.68
CA THR A 69 -34.93 3.65 -9.29
C THR A 69 -33.56 4.30 -9.39
N SER A 70 -32.57 3.82 -8.62
CA SER A 70 -31.21 4.37 -8.64
C SER A 70 -30.15 3.30 -8.90
N THR A 71 -29.24 3.61 -9.82
CA THR A 71 -28.10 2.75 -10.14
C THR A 71 -26.89 3.19 -9.31
N GLY A 72 -26.34 2.25 -8.53
CA GLY A 72 -25.12 2.45 -7.76
C GLY A 72 -23.91 1.84 -8.47
N LEU A 73 -22.74 2.40 -8.20
CA LEU A 73 -21.46 1.89 -8.70
C LEU A 73 -20.64 1.32 -7.55
N LYS A 74 -20.27 0.04 -7.66
CA LYS A 74 -19.17 -0.51 -6.86
C LYS A 74 -17.87 -0.19 -7.58
N LEU A 75 -16.96 0.50 -6.90
CA LEU A 75 -15.63 0.82 -7.39
C LEU A 75 -14.61 0.17 -6.48
N SER A 76 -13.66 -0.59 -7.04
CA SER A 76 -12.59 -1.20 -6.24
C SER A 76 -11.25 -1.28 -6.96
N GLY A 77 -10.16 -1.04 -6.21
CA GLY A 77 -8.80 -1.06 -6.73
C GLY A 77 -7.89 -0.06 -6.02
N ASN A 78 -6.67 0.07 -6.51
CA ASN A 78 -5.74 1.11 -6.07
C ASN A 78 -5.98 2.35 -6.94
N LEU A 79 -6.76 3.31 -6.43
CA LEU A 79 -7.19 4.49 -7.18
C LEU A 79 -6.00 5.40 -7.53
N TYR A 80 -5.06 5.57 -6.60
CA TYR A 80 -3.85 6.36 -6.84
C TYR A 80 -3.03 5.78 -8.00
N LYS A 81 -2.79 4.48 -8.00
CA LYS A 81 -2.07 3.79 -9.09
C LYS A 81 -2.82 3.88 -10.43
N PHE A 82 -4.15 3.84 -10.42
CA PHE A 82 -4.97 4.04 -11.61
C PHE A 82 -4.89 5.48 -12.17
N LEU A 83 -4.75 6.47 -11.30
CA LEU A 83 -4.65 7.88 -11.66
C LEU A 83 -3.24 8.30 -12.09
N TYR A 84 -2.20 7.72 -11.49
CA TYR A 84 -0.81 8.20 -11.63
C TYR A 84 0.19 7.15 -12.11
N GLY A 85 -0.21 5.87 -12.25
CA GLY A 85 0.62 4.81 -12.82
C GLY A 85 1.66 4.16 -11.89
N HIS A 86 1.76 4.62 -10.65
CA HIS A 86 2.65 4.04 -9.63
C HIS A 86 1.99 3.99 -8.26
N ASN A 87 2.62 3.26 -7.34
CA ASN A 87 2.19 3.15 -5.94
C ASN A 87 3.38 3.33 -4.99
N VAL A 88 4.36 4.14 -5.36
CA VAL A 88 5.45 4.51 -4.46
C VAL A 88 4.93 5.55 -3.46
N THR A 89 4.60 6.76 -3.91
CA THR A 89 3.87 7.76 -3.11
C THR A 89 2.37 7.45 -3.02
N GLY A 90 1.58 8.32 -2.40
CA GLY A 90 0.13 8.16 -2.31
C GLY A 90 -0.61 9.47 -2.04
N ASN A 91 -1.90 9.34 -1.70
CA ASN A 91 -2.74 10.44 -1.24
C ASN A 91 -3.53 9.99 -0.01
N SER A 92 -3.63 10.85 1.00
CA SER A 92 -4.41 10.61 2.22
C SER A 92 -5.89 10.95 2.03
N ASP A 93 -6.20 11.84 1.09
CA ASP A 93 -7.56 12.32 0.84
C ASP A 93 -8.34 11.32 -0.02
N ILE A 94 -9.21 10.58 0.66
CA ILE A 94 -10.13 9.61 0.04
C ILE A 94 -11.15 10.28 -0.88
N ILE A 95 -11.61 11.48 -0.55
CA ILE A 95 -12.64 12.21 -1.30
C ILE A 95 -12.04 12.68 -2.63
N ASP A 96 -10.87 13.32 -2.57
CA ASP A 96 -10.12 13.75 -3.76
C ASP A 96 -9.79 12.56 -4.68
N LEU A 97 -9.34 11.44 -4.12
CA LEU A 97 -9.06 10.22 -4.89
C LEU A 97 -10.30 9.69 -5.62
N ILE A 98 -11.45 9.68 -4.95
CA ILE A 98 -12.70 9.21 -5.56
C ILE A 98 -13.14 10.19 -6.64
N LEU A 99 -13.19 11.50 -6.36
CA LEU A 99 -13.63 12.52 -7.32
C LEU A 99 -12.77 12.52 -8.59
N LYS A 100 -11.44 12.47 -8.46
CA LYS A 100 -10.53 12.36 -9.62
C LYS A 100 -10.74 11.07 -10.40
N THR A 101 -11.02 9.96 -9.71
CA THR A 101 -11.35 8.69 -10.38
C THR A 101 -12.66 8.79 -11.14
N ILE A 102 -13.68 9.42 -10.56
CA ILE A 102 -14.99 9.63 -11.21
C ILE A 102 -14.85 10.54 -12.42
N ASP A 103 -14.09 11.62 -12.32
CA ASP A 103 -13.81 12.50 -13.44
C ASP A 103 -13.12 11.77 -14.59
N LYS A 104 -12.11 10.93 -14.27
CA LYS A 104 -11.48 10.06 -15.28
C LYS A 104 -12.46 9.07 -15.92
N LEU A 105 -13.32 8.44 -15.13
CA LEU A 105 -14.35 7.53 -15.65
C LEU A 105 -15.40 8.26 -16.52
N LYS A 106 -15.70 9.53 -16.21
CA LYS A 106 -16.56 10.40 -17.02
C LYS A 106 -15.93 10.66 -18.38
N HIS A 107 -14.65 11.03 -18.43
CA HIS A 107 -13.90 11.20 -19.68
C HIS A 107 -13.81 9.91 -20.52
N MET A 108 -13.85 8.74 -19.86
CA MET A 108 -13.94 7.43 -20.54
C MET A 108 -15.37 7.06 -20.99
N ASN A 109 -16.36 7.94 -20.83
CA ASN A 109 -17.77 7.70 -21.14
C ASN A 109 -18.39 6.51 -20.38
N LEU A 110 -17.90 6.22 -19.18
CA LEU A 110 -18.37 5.11 -18.34
C LEU A 110 -19.41 5.55 -17.28
N VAL A 111 -19.35 6.82 -16.86
CA VAL A 111 -20.27 7.41 -15.86
C VAL A 111 -20.70 8.81 -16.30
N GLN A 112 -21.83 9.28 -15.79
CA GLN A 112 -22.40 10.61 -16.07
C GLN A 112 -22.92 11.26 -14.78
N PRO A 113 -22.04 11.55 -13.80
CA PRO A 113 -22.46 12.09 -12.51
C PRO A 113 -23.20 13.43 -12.65
N THR A 114 -24.24 13.64 -11.83
CA THR A 114 -24.85 14.95 -11.62
C THR A 114 -24.07 15.76 -10.58
N ASP A 115 -24.25 17.08 -10.56
CA ASP A 115 -23.61 17.93 -9.54
C ASP A 115 -24.01 17.53 -8.11
N LYS A 116 -25.29 17.14 -7.93
CA LYS A 116 -25.80 16.61 -6.66
C LYS A 116 -25.08 15.32 -6.25
N GLN A 117 -24.79 14.41 -7.18
CA GLN A 117 -24.04 13.19 -6.89
C GLN A 117 -22.57 13.47 -6.55
N LEU A 118 -21.95 14.43 -7.26
CA LEU A 118 -20.59 14.87 -6.91
C LEU A 118 -20.55 15.51 -5.52
N GLU A 119 -21.59 16.28 -5.16
CA GLU A 119 -21.69 16.88 -3.84
C GLU A 119 -21.92 15.85 -2.73
N ALA A 120 -22.76 14.85 -2.98
CA ALA A 120 -22.92 13.71 -2.09
C ALA A 120 -21.57 13.01 -1.84
N ILE A 121 -20.74 12.84 -2.88
CA ILE A 121 -19.38 12.28 -2.73
C ILE A 121 -18.50 13.20 -1.89
N ARG A 122 -18.52 14.53 -2.10
CA ARG A 122 -17.76 15.51 -1.29
C ARG A 122 -18.12 15.45 0.19
N LEU A 123 -19.40 15.31 0.48
CA LEU A 123 -19.92 15.13 1.84
C LEU A 123 -19.68 13.72 2.41
N GLY A 124 -19.01 12.84 1.66
CA GLY A 124 -18.68 11.49 2.11
C GLY A 124 -19.88 10.54 2.18
N GLN A 125 -20.94 10.80 1.42
CA GLN A 125 -22.16 9.99 1.34
C GLN A 125 -21.95 8.74 0.47
N PHE A 126 -21.03 7.89 0.91
CA PHE A 126 -20.74 6.62 0.26
C PHE A 126 -20.25 5.60 1.26
N ARG A 127 -20.40 4.32 0.91
CA ARG A 127 -20.04 3.22 1.81
C ARG A 127 -18.71 2.60 1.40
N ILE A 128 -17.84 2.39 2.38
CA ILE A 128 -16.56 1.70 2.26
C ILE A 128 -16.73 0.25 2.73
N HIS A 129 -16.35 -0.69 1.87
CA HIS A 129 -16.41 -2.13 2.14
C HIS A 129 -15.08 -2.69 2.61
N ASN A 130 -13.98 -2.28 1.98
CA ASN A 130 -12.64 -2.63 2.40
C ASN A 130 -11.73 -1.46 2.05
N ILE A 131 -10.70 -1.26 2.86
CA ILE A 131 -9.69 -0.24 2.60
C ILE A 131 -8.35 -0.72 3.14
N ASP A 132 -7.31 -0.48 2.36
CA ASP A 132 -5.93 -0.74 2.71
C ASP A 132 -5.25 0.63 2.89
N ILE A 133 -4.69 0.85 4.06
CA ILE A 133 -3.98 2.08 4.43
C ILE A 133 -2.49 1.76 4.52
N LYS A 134 -1.65 2.61 3.93
CA LYS A 134 -0.19 2.46 4.00
C LYS A 134 0.46 3.63 4.73
N ARG A 135 1.63 3.37 5.30
CA ARG A 135 2.57 4.36 5.83
C ARG A 135 3.99 3.93 5.49
N ASP A 136 4.76 4.85 4.92
CA ASP A 136 6.12 4.58 4.53
C ASP A 136 7.11 5.04 5.60
N ILE A 137 8.09 4.20 5.89
CA ILE A 137 9.23 4.53 6.72
C ILE A 137 10.42 4.69 5.79
N VAL A 138 10.90 5.93 5.64
CA VAL A 138 12.01 6.29 4.76
C VAL A 138 13.32 6.34 5.56
N PHE A 139 14.34 5.71 4.99
CA PHE A 139 15.68 5.60 5.52
C PHE A 139 16.67 6.39 4.67
N GLU A 140 17.85 6.67 5.23
CA GLU A 140 18.93 7.37 4.53
C GLU A 140 19.58 6.51 3.44
N SER A 141 19.48 5.18 3.56
CA SER A 141 20.06 4.24 2.62
C SER A 141 19.21 2.97 2.47
N LYS A 142 19.37 2.30 1.32
CA LYS A 142 18.80 0.97 1.05
C LYS A 142 19.21 -0.05 2.12
N GLN A 143 20.46 0.01 2.56
CA GLN A 143 20.97 -0.90 3.59
C GLN A 143 20.26 -0.71 4.93
N ASN A 144 20.03 0.54 5.35
CA ASN A 144 19.31 0.80 6.60
C ASN A 144 17.87 0.25 6.55
N ALA A 145 17.20 0.36 5.38
CA ALA A 145 15.89 -0.24 5.19
C ALA A 145 15.94 -1.78 5.28
N LEU A 146 16.91 -2.43 4.64
CA LEU A 146 17.07 -3.89 4.67
C LEU A 146 17.44 -4.42 6.06
N GLN A 147 18.35 -3.73 6.77
CA GLN A 147 18.71 -4.05 8.15
C GLN A 147 17.49 -3.93 9.07
N TYR A 148 16.71 -2.85 8.93
CA TYR A 148 15.46 -2.69 9.66
C TYR A 148 14.48 -3.83 9.37
N LEU A 149 14.32 -4.23 8.10
CA LEU A 149 13.47 -5.38 7.74
C LEU A 149 13.97 -6.70 8.36
N SER A 150 15.29 -6.96 8.34
CA SER A 150 15.86 -8.13 8.98
C SER A 150 15.56 -8.15 10.49
N HIS A 151 15.65 -7.00 11.15
CA HIS A 151 15.29 -6.88 12.56
C HIS A 151 13.80 -7.09 12.81
N LEU A 152 12.94 -6.55 11.94
CA LEU A 152 11.49 -6.81 11.99
C LEU A 152 11.20 -8.32 11.95
N LYS A 153 11.84 -9.04 11.02
CA LYS A 153 11.66 -10.50 10.89
C LYS A 153 12.00 -11.23 12.18
N LYS A 154 13.16 -10.94 12.77
CA LYS A 154 13.63 -11.57 14.01
C LYS A 154 12.76 -11.20 15.20
N ASN A 155 12.56 -9.91 15.42
CA ASN A 155 12.22 -9.39 16.75
C ASN A 155 10.84 -8.74 16.83
N ALA A 156 10.22 -8.36 15.70
CA ALA A 156 8.94 -7.67 15.77
C ALA A 156 7.83 -8.59 16.30
N THR A 157 6.95 -8.03 17.11
CA THR A 157 5.73 -8.67 17.60
C THR A 157 4.57 -7.69 17.48
N TYR A 158 3.35 -8.22 17.44
CA TYR A 158 2.14 -7.42 17.47
C TYR A 158 1.17 -8.06 18.45
N THR A 159 0.58 -7.26 19.33
CA THR A 159 -0.28 -7.74 20.42
C THR A 159 -1.45 -8.59 19.87
N HIS A 160 -1.58 -9.82 20.38
CA HIS A 160 -2.63 -10.78 20.01
C HIS A 160 -2.69 -11.13 18.51
N LYS A 161 -1.56 -11.03 17.79
CA LYS A 161 -1.48 -11.38 16.36
C LYS A 161 -0.26 -12.24 16.09
N GLU A 162 -0.49 -13.38 15.46
CA GLU A 162 0.59 -14.25 14.98
C GLU A 162 1.39 -13.58 13.87
N LYS A 163 2.71 -13.82 13.88
CA LYS A 163 3.66 -13.32 12.89
C LYS A 163 3.93 -14.39 11.83
N ALA A 164 3.73 -14.04 10.57
CA ALA A 164 4.20 -14.81 9.42
C ALA A 164 5.36 -14.07 8.74
N ILE A 165 6.41 -14.80 8.37
CA ILE A 165 7.64 -14.25 7.78
C ILE A 165 7.73 -14.70 6.32
N PHE A 166 8.05 -13.76 5.42
CA PHE A 166 8.29 -13.99 4.00
C PHE A 166 9.63 -13.39 3.58
N GLU A 167 10.08 -13.70 2.36
CA GLU A 167 11.32 -13.15 1.80
C GLU A 167 11.29 -11.61 1.79
N ASN A 168 10.20 -10.99 1.33
CA ASN A 168 10.13 -9.53 1.22
C ASN A 168 9.51 -8.80 2.42
N GLY A 169 9.09 -9.51 3.48
CA GLY A 169 8.29 -8.86 4.51
C GLY A 169 7.85 -9.75 5.66
N ILE A 170 7.10 -9.15 6.57
CA ILE A 170 6.37 -9.84 7.64
C ILE A 170 4.90 -9.45 7.62
N TYR A 171 4.06 -10.34 8.13
CA TYR A 171 2.62 -10.14 8.26
C TYR A 171 2.20 -10.45 9.70
N PHE A 172 1.28 -9.66 10.24
CA PHE A 172 0.62 -9.90 11.52
C PHE A 172 -0.86 -10.16 11.32
N GLY A 173 -1.33 -11.33 11.75
CA GLY A 173 -2.72 -11.74 11.61
C GLY A 173 -3.14 -12.11 10.18
N LEU A 174 -2.22 -12.68 9.40
CA LEU A 174 -2.51 -13.18 8.05
C LEU A 174 -3.74 -14.10 8.08
N GLY A 175 -4.67 -13.94 7.12
CA GLY A 175 -5.92 -14.69 7.08
C GLY A 175 -7.06 -14.11 7.95
N SER A 176 -6.81 -13.04 8.71
CA SER A 176 -7.88 -12.39 9.49
C SER A 176 -9.00 -11.84 8.60
N LYS A 177 -10.24 -12.20 8.92
CA LYS A 177 -11.47 -11.63 8.30
C LYS A 177 -11.80 -10.20 8.77
N ARG A 178 -10.97 -9.61 9.65
CA ARG A 178 -11.16 -8.27 10.20
C ARG A 178 -10.10 -7.31 9.67
N TRP A 179 -8.83 -7.57 10.00
CA TRP A 179 -7.71 -6.80 9.49
C TRP A 179 -6.38 -7.52 9.75
N HIS A 180 -5.38 -7.20 8.93
CA HIS A 180 -4.00 -7.65 9.09
C HIS A 180 -3.03 -6.54 8.71
N ILE A 181 -1.83 -6.59 9.27
CA ILE A 181 -0.75 -5.65 8.95
C ILE A 181 0.35 -6.39 8.19
N CYS A 182 0.97 -5.75 7.22
CA CYS A 182 2.23 -6.19 6.65
C CYS A 182 3.28 -5.08 6.68
N ASN A 183 4.54 -5.49 6.84
CA ASN A 183 5.70 -4.63 6.72
C ASN A 183 6.62 -5.25 5.69
N TYR A 184 6.95 -4.53 4.61
CA TYR A 184 7.75 -5.09 3.53
C TYR A 184 8.67 -4.06 2.91
N TYR A 185 9.73 -4.55 2.26
CA TYR A 185 10.65 -3.69 1.53
C TYR A 185 10.06 -3.30 0.16
N LYS A 186 9.87 -2.00 -0.04
CA LYS A 186 9.15 -1.50 -1.23
C LYS A 186 9.98 -1.59 -2.50
N GLY A 187 11.30 -1.37 -2.42
CA GLY A 187 12.22 -1.47 -3.55
C GLY A 187 12.09 -2.80 -4.29
N ARG A 188 12.12 -3.91 -3.55
CA ARG A 188 11.94 -5.27 -4.11
C ARG A 188 10.57 -5.48 -4.74
N GLU A 189 9.51 -4.91 -4.18
CA GLU A 189 8.17 -4.99 -4.79
C GLU A 189 8.13 -4.26 -6.14
N VAL A 190 8.75 -3.08 -6.22
CA VAL A 190 8.83 -2.30 -7.45
C VAL A 190 9.71 -2.99 -8.50
N GLU A 191 10.84 -3.59 -8.09
CA GLU A 191 11.70 -4.39 -8.98
C GLU A 191 10.93 -5.57 -9.60
N VAL A 192 10.24 -6.37 -8.78
CA VAL A 192 9.46 -7.53 -9.25
C VAL A 192 8.33 -7.09 -10.20
N ASN A 193 7.74 -5.92 -9.95
CA ASN A 193 6.69 -5.34 -10.77
C ASN A 193 7.19 -4.36 -11.84
N ALA A 194 8.50 -4.28 -12.12
CA ALA A 194 9.07 -3.29 -13.03
C ALA A 194 8.48 -3.38 -14.45
N LYS A 195 8.17 -4.60 -14.92
CA LYS A 195 7.52 -4.83 -16.23
C LYS A 195 6.06 -4.35 -16.28
N LYS A 196 5.41 -4.19 -15.12
CA LYS A 196 3.98 -3.86 -14.98
C LYS A 196 3.73 -2.45 -14.45
N SER A 197 4.76 -1.68 -14.13
CA SER A 197 4.62 -0.33 -13.58
C SER A 197 5.47 0.66 -14.35
N LYS A 198 4.88 1.80 -14.71
CA LYS A 198 5.58 2.93 -15.34
C LYS A 198 6.25 3.81 -14.28
N THR A 199 6.88 3.18 -13.28
CA THR A 199 7.53 3.88 -12.17
C THR A 199 8.84 4.50 -12.65
N SER A 200 8.98 5.81 -12.46
CA SER A 200 10.18 6.57 -12.85
C SER A 200 11.43 6.13 -12.08
N ARG A 201 12.62 6.55 -12.54
CA ARG A 201 13.88 6.22 -11.86
C ARG A 201 13.96 6.84 -10.47
N GLU A 202 13.46 8.06 -10.30
CA GLU A 202 13.41 8.78 -9.03
C GLU A 202 12.50 8.05 -8.03
N LEU A 203 11.34 7.58 -8.48
CA LEU A 203 10.42 6.80 -7.66
C LEU A 203 10.96 5.43 -7.29
N LYS A 204 11.73 4.78 -8.18
CA LYS A 204 12.47 3.54 -7.85
C LYS A 204 13.53 3.79 -6.78
N ALA A 205 14.32 4.86 -6.93
CA ALA A 205 15.30 5.24 -5.93
C ALA A 205 14.66 5.52 -4.57
N LEU A 206 13.51 6.21 -4.56
CA LEU A 206 12.75 6.44 -3.33
C LEU A 206 12.20 5.13 -2.72
N ALA A 207 11.67 4.23 -3.55
CA ALA A 207 11.19 2.92 -3.11
C ALA A 207 12.29 2.07 -2.46
N ASP A 208 13.52 2.20 -2.97
CA ASP A 208 14.69 1.51 -2.44
C ASP A 208 15.10 1.96 -1.04
N LEU A 209 14.62 3.12 -0.59
CA LEU A 209 14.89 3.69 0.72
C LEU A 209 13.81 3.40 1.75
N MET A 210 12.75 2.65 1.42
CA MET A 210 11.58 2.56 2.31
C MET A 210 11.16 1.15 2.70
N ILE A 211 10.68 1.06 3.95
CA ILE A 211 9.85 -0.04 4.44
C ILE A 211 8.41 0.44 4.49
N ARG A 212 7.53 -0.23 3.77
CA ARG A 212 6.10 0.05 3.78
C ARG A 212 5.42 -0.72 4.88
N GLN A 213 4.68 -0.01 5.72
CA GLN A 213 3.67 -0.59 6.59
C GLN A 213 2.31 -0.47 5.90
N GLU A 214 1.54 -1.55 5.87
CA GLU A 214 0.20 -1.53 5.26
C GLU A 214 -0.75 -2.29 6.19
N ILE A 215 -1.90 -1.70 6.47
CA ILE A 215 -3.00 -2.34 7.18
C ILE A 215 -4.14 -2.55 6.20
N ARG A 216 -4.58 -3.80 6.06
CA ARG A 216 -5.75 -4.16 5.25
C ARG A 216 -6.94 -4.35 6.16
N ILE A 217 -8.03 -3.64 5.88
CA ILE A 217 -9.19 -3.56 6.77
C ILE A 217 -10.44 -4.02 6.02
N HIS A 218 -11.11 -5.01 6.61
CA HIS A 218 -12.34 -5.57 6.08
C HIS A 218 -13.59 -4.93 6.69
N SER A 219 -14.72 -5.06 6.00
CA SER A 219 -15.99 -4.43 6.38
C SER A 219 -16.41 -4.65 7.84
N LYS A 220 -16.16 -5.84 8.39
CA LYS A 220 -16.48 -6.15 9.80
C LYS A 220 -15.66 -5.28 10.76
N GLN A 221 -14.39 -5.01 10.46
CA GLN A 221 -13.57 -4.13 11.28
C GLN A 221 -13.92 -2.66 11.07
N LEU A 222 -14.15 -2.23 9.83
CA LEU A 222 -14.62 -0.87 9.55
C LEU A 222 -15.90 -0.55 10.33
N SER A 223 -16.81 -1.52 10.47
CA SER A 223 -18.00 -1.37 11.32
C SER A 223 -17.66 -1.18 12.80
N THR A 224 -16.67 -1.90 13.30
CA THR A 224 -16.27 -1.83 14.72
C THR A 224 -15.55 -0.53 15.04
N TRP A 225 -14.84 0.05 14.08
CA TRP A 225 -14.12 1.32 14.25
C TRP A 225 -14.92 2.56 13.83
N ASP A 226 -16.17 2.38 13.41
CA ASP A 226 -17.00 3.45 12.86
C ASP A 226 -16.33 4.20 11.68
N LEU A 227 -15.87 3.43 10.69
CA LEU A 227 -15.16 3.92 9.49
C LEU A 227 -15.77 3.39 8.18
N ARG A 228 -17.05 3.01 8.19
CA ARG A 228 -17.76 2.44 7.02
C ARG A 228 -18.23 3.46 6.01
N PHE A 229 -18.23 4.74 6.32
CA PHE A 229 -18.77 5.79 5.46
C PHE A 229 -17.75 6.88 5.21
N GLY A 230 -17.78 7.47 4.01
CA GLY A 230 -16.81 8.50 3.59
C GLY A 230 -16.72 9.68 4.54
N HIS A 231 -17.85 10.13 5.11
CA HIS A 231 -17.89 11.30 6.01
C HIS A 231 -17.05 11.10 7.29
N GLN A 232 -16.80 9.85 7.68
CA GLN A 232 -15.99 9.50 8.86
C GLN A 232 -14.49 9.71 8.60
N TRP A 233 -14.09 9.95 7.34
CA TRP A 233 -12.72 10.11 6.90
C TRP A 233 -12.34 11.56 6.57
N LEU A 234 -13.26 12.52 6.76
CA LEU A 234 -13.05 13.94 6.42
C LEU A 234 -12.00 14.61 7.31
N ASP A 235 -11.88 14.19 8.57
CA ASP A 235 -10.81 14.65 9.46
C ASP A 235 -9.53 13.84 9.24
N PHE A 236 -8.73 14.29 8.27
CA PHE A 236 -7.47 13.62 7.92
C PHE A 236 -6.48 13.53 9.09
N LYS A 237 -6.50 14.51 10.01
CA LYS A 237 -5.56 14.53 11.14
C LYS A 237 -5.92 13.44 12.14
N SER A 238 -7.21 13.34 12.50
CA SER A 238 -7.69 12.29 13.39
C SER A 238 -7.47 10.90 12.82
N ILE A 239 -7.71 10.72 11.52
CA ILE A 239 -7.47 9.45 10.82
C ILE A 239 -5.98 9.10 10.78
N ASP A 240 -5.10 10.06 10.48
CA ASP A 240 -3.65 9.86 10.48
C ASP A 240 -3.12 9.45 11.86
N ILE A 241 -3.59 10.13 12.92
CA ILE A 241 -3.25 9.78 14.31
C ILE A 241 -3.74 8.38 14.66
N PHE A 242 -5.00 8.05 14.33
CA PHE A 242 -5.59 6.74 14.62
C PHE A 242 -4.78 5.60 14.00
N PHE A 243 -4.48 5.68 12.70
CA PHE A 243 -3.74 4.63 12.01
C PHE A 243 -2.25 4.63 12.37
N SER A 244 -1.65 5.79 12.63
CA SER A 244 -0.29 5.86 13.16
C SER A 244 -0.18 5.12 14.49
N ASN A 245 -1.12 5.33 15.42
CA ASN A 245 -1.17 4.61 16.69
C ASN A 245 -1.34 3.08 16.50
N LEU A 246 -2.09 2.64 15.49
CA LEU A 246 -2.19 1.21 15.16
C LEU A 246 -0.86 0.65 14.65
N PHE A 247 -0.15 1.36 13.79
CA PHE A 247 1.15 0.92 13.31
C PHE A 247 2.20 0.87 14.43
N GLU A 248 2.18 1.83 15.37
CA GLU A 248 3.07 1.85 16.55
C GLU A 248 2.85 0.69 17.52
N LYS A 249 1.71 -0.03 17.45
CA LYS A 249 1.51 -1.26 18.24
C LYS A 249 2.40 -2.40 17.79
N THR A 250 3.04 -2.29 16.62
CA THR A 250 4.12 -3.19 16.23
C THR A 250 5.31 -2.94 17.15
N ARG A 251 5.49 -3.81 18.14
CA ARG A 251 6.61 -3.72 19.06
C ARG A 251 7.87 -4.18 18.35
N ILE A 252 8.85 -3.30 18.30
CA ILE A 252 10.16 -3.54 17.74
C ILE A 252 11.14 -3.24 18.87
N PRO A 253 11.89 -4.23 19.38
CA PRO A 253 12.97 -3.96 20.32
C PRO A 253 13.93 -2.93 19.72
N THR A 254 14.37 -1.95 20.51
CA THR A 254 15.17 -0.80 20.06
C THR A 254 16.33 -1.26 19.18
N ILE A 255 16.46 -0.67 17.99
CA ILE A 255 17.59 -0.88 17.09
C ILE A 255 18.49 0.35 17.24
N GLU A 256 19.73 0.15 17.65
CA GLU A 256 20.79 1.09 17.31
C GLU A 256 21.10 0.90 15.83
N LEU A 257 20.46 1.70 14.98
CA LEU A 257 20.82 1.75 13.57
C LEU A 257 22.25 2.30 13.51
N LYS A 258 23.19 1.46 13.06
CA LYS A 258 24.59 1.88 12.92
C LYS A 258 24.62 3.08 11.98
N ASN A 259 24.91 4.27 12.51
CA ASN A 259 25.12 5.46 11.70
C ASN A 259 26.24 5.13 10.71
N SER A 260 25.95 5.20 9.42
CA SER A 260 26.94 5.00 8.35
C SER A 260 28.02 6.10 8.34
N ASN A 261 27.88 7.14 9.18
CA ASN A 261 28.89 8.14 9.46
C ASN A 261 28.89 8.43 10.97
N ASN A 262 29.99 8.09 11.68
CA ASN A 262 30.72 9.07 12.52
C ASN A 262 31.86 8.52 13.41
N SER A 263 32.09 7.21 13.52
CA SER A 263 33.28 6.72 14.27
C SER A 263 34.53 6.51 13.40
N ILE A 264 34.35 6.25 12.09
CA ILE A 264 35.46 5.95 11.18
C ILE A 264 35.98 7.26 10.58
N THR A 265 37.05 7.78 11.17
CA THR A 265 37.72 9.01 10.73
C THR A 265 38.71 8.76 9.60
N ASP A 266 39.27 7.55 9.48
CA ASP A 266 40.22 7.18 8.45
C ASP A 266 39.54 6.98 7.07
N ASN A 267 40.07 7.64 6.04
CA ASN A 267 39.51 7.61 4.69
C ASN A 267 39.64 6.23 4.01
N SER A 268 40.71 5.48 4.29
CA SER A 268 40.90 4.12 3.76
C SER A 268 39.90 3.15 4.38
N ASP A 269 39.65 3.29 5.69
CA ASP A 269 38.64 2.51 6.40
C ASP A 269 37.23 2.87 5.94
N ARG A 270 36.89 4.15 5.78
CA ARG A 270 35.61 4.55 5.18
C ARG A 270 35.38 3.90 3.82
N LYS A 271 36.40 3.91 2.95
CA LYS A 271 36.32 3.29 1.63
C LYS A 271 36.13 1.77 1.72
N PHE A 272 36.90 1.09 2.57
CA PHE A 272 36.76 -0.35 2.80
C PHE A 272 35.38 -0.69 3.36
N TYR A 273 34.91 0.04 4.36
CA TYR A 273 33.59 -0.13 4.96
C TYR A 273 32.47 0.03 3.93
N ASN A 274 32.55 1.08 3.09
CA ASN A 274 31.57 1.27 2.02
C ASN A 274 31.58 0.11 1.01
N CYS A 275 32.74 -0.43 0.65
CA CYS A 275 32.83 -1.62 -0.19
C CYS A 275 32.25 -2.88 0.49
N VAL A 276 32.41 -3.02 1.81
CA VAL A 276 31.80 -4.11 2.59
C VAL A 276 30.28 -3.98 2.57
N ILE A 277 29.77 -2.78 2.83
CA ILE A 277 28.32 -2.46 2.81
C ILE A 277 27.71 -2.68 1.42
N ASN A 278 28.47 -2.42 0.35
CA ASN A 278 28.02 -2.63 -1.03
C ASN A 278 28.18 -4.08 -1.53
N GLY A 279 28.83 -4.97 -0.75
CA GLY A 279 29.05 -6.37 -1.12
C GLY A 279 30.18 -6.63 -2.12
N ASP A 280 30.93 -5.60 -2.51
CA ASP A 280 31.97 -5.70 -3.55
C ASP A 280 33.38 -5.95 -2.98
N TYR A 281 33.53 -5.98 -1.65
CA TYR A 281 34.84 -5.98 -0.99
C TYR A 281 35.70 -7.22 -1.27
N GLU A 282 35.10 -8.37 -1.54
CA GLU A 282 35.84 -9.61 -1.85
C GLU A 282 36.47 -9.58 -3.24
N ASN A 283 35.90 -8.79 -4.17
CA ASN A 283 36.44 -8.60 -5.51
C ASN A 283 37.47 -7.46 -5.58
N LEU A 284 37.37 -6.49 -4.67
CA LEU A 284 38.18 -5.28 -4.66
C LEU A 284 39.42 -5.36 -3.75
N PHE A 285 39.43 -6.27 -2.78
CA PHE A 285 40.51 -6.38 -1.78
C PHE A 285 41.04 -7.81 -1.69
N SER A 286 42.35 -7.94 -1.47
CA SER A 286 42.98 -9.23 -1.22
C SER A 286 42.51 -9.82 0.13
N LYS A 287 42.52 -11.16 0.24
CA LYS A 287 42.19 -11.87 1.50
C LYS A 287 43.00 -11.37 2.70
N SER A 288 44.28 -11.05 2.50
CA SER A 288 45.14 -10.48 3.54
C SER A 288 44.68 -9.09 3.99
N THR A 289 44.30 -8.23 3.04
CA THR A 289 43.76 -6.89 3.32
C THR A 289 42.43 -6.99 4.07
N ILE A 290 41.56 -7.90 3.64
CA ILE A 290 40.27 -8.16 4.29
C ILE A 290 40.48 -8.60 5.74
N ASN A 291 41.35 -9.58 6.00
CA ASN A 291 41.61 -10.04 7.37
C ASN A 291 42.22 -8.95 8.26
N ARG A 292 43.15 -8.15 7.73
CA ARG A 292 43.73 -7.01 8.45
C ARG A 292 42.67 -5.97 8.80
N LYS A 293 41.84 -5.58 7.82
CA LYS A 293 40.76 -4.61 8.03
C LYS A 293 39.69 -5.18 8.98
N ARG A 294 39.34 -6.46 8.91
CA ARG A 294 38.43 -7.12 9.87
C ARG A 294 38.90 -6.97 11.31
N LYS A 295 40.18 -7.29 11.59
CA LYS A 295 40.77 -7.14 12.91
C LYS A 295 40.75 -5.68 13.37
N ARG A 296 41.21 -4.78 12.51
CA ARG A 296 41.23 -3.33 12.77
C ARG A 296 39.84 -2.79 13.09
N PHE A 297 38.82 -3.19 12.34
CA PHE A 297 37.45 -2.71 12.55
C PHE A 297 36.84 -3.20 13.86
N LEU A 298 37.16 -4.41 14.28
CA LEU A 298 36.73 -4.93 15.56
C LEU A 298 37.44 -4.21 16.73
N GLU A 299 38.74 -3.94 16.60
CA GLU A 299 39.55 -3.31 17.65
C GLU A 299 39.32 -1.79 17.78
N GLU A 300 39.32 -1.06 16.66
CA GLU A 300 39.27 0.41 16.65
C GLU A 300 37.84 0.97 16.61
N TYR A 301 36.92 0.27 15.95
CA TYR A 301 35.56 0.77 15.73
C TYR A 301 34.48 -0.07 16.42
N ASN A 302 34.85 -1.18 17.06
CA ASN A 302 33.91 -2.17 17.62
C ASN A 302 32.89 -2.66 16.57
N ILE A 303 33.35 -2.88 15.33
CA ILE A 303 32.55 -3.34 14.19
C ILE A 303 33.02 -4.72 13.76
N ASP A 304 32.17 -5.73 13.95
CA ASP A 304 32.39 -7.04 13.34
C ASP A 304 31.93 -7.06 11.87
N ILE A 305 32.90 -7.04 10.96
CA ILE A 305 32.69 -7.09 9.50
C ILE A 305 32.00 -8.39 9.05
N LYS A 306 32.11 -9.51 9.77
CA LYS A 306 31.40 -10.76 9.40
C LYS A 306 29.90 -10.72 9.72
N SER A 307 29.50 -9.81 10.60
CA SER A 307 28.11 -9.65 11.05
C SER A 307 27.29 -8.66 10.22
N LEU A 308 27.93 -7.97 9.27
CA LEU A 308 27.35 -6.93 8.40
C LEU A 308 26.81 -7.51 7.10
#